data_AF-A0A2B9DJF7-F1
#
_entry.id   AF-A0A2B9DJF7-F1
#
_cell.length_a   1.000
_cell.length_b   1.000
_cell.length_c   1.000
_cell.angle_alpha   90.00
_cell.angle_beta   90.00
_cell.angle_gamma   90.00
#
_symmetry.space_group_name_H-M   'P 1'
#
loop_
_entity.id
_entity.type
_entity.pdbx_description
1 polymer ?
#
loop_
_entity_poly.entity_id
_entity_poly.type
_entity_poly.pdbx_seq_one_letter_code
_entity_poly.pdbx_strand_id
1 'polypeptide(L)'
;MFGHGSLDMNSGAAIHLANILYFSEHMHLLKGNLLLLFIGDEEGEHHEIISTLSEFERLKQEKQLQYRLAINNDFITLLYDGDTQRYIYTDTASKLLPCFYIYGREVHVGDTLSGINPNFIAAQIKNRLHNNYIHYHMK
;
A
#
# COMPACT_ATOMS: atom_id res chain seq x y z
N MET A 1 4.69 15.06 -20.91
CA MET A 1 3.87 14.04 -21.60
C MET A 1 2.53 14.01 -20.89
N PHE A 2 1.41 13.99 -21.63
CA PHE A 2 0.06 13.98 -21.03
C PHE A 2 -0.61 12.63 -21.30
N GLY A 3 -1.34 12.09 -20.32
CA GLY A 3 -2.11 10.85 -20.45
C GLY A 3 -2.30 10.14 -19.11
N HIS A 4 -3.41 9.43 -18.94
CA HIS A 4 -3.64 8.59 -17.76
C HIS A 4 -2.53 7.54 -17.62
N GLY A 5 -2.11 7.32 -16.38
CA GLY A 5 -0.98 6.48 -16.03
C GLY A 5 0.40 6.96 -16.49
N SER A 6 0.52 8.16 -17.09
CA SER A 6 1.84 8.71 -17.46
C SER A 6 2.74 8.88 -16.24
N LEU A 7 2.18 9.21 -15.07
CA LEU A 7 2.91 9.30 -13.81
C LEU A 7 2.80 8.00 -12.99
N ASP A 8 1.61 7.38 -12.98
CA ASP A 8 1.27 6.24 -12.14
C ASP A 8 0.81 5.01 -12.95
N MET A 9 1.69 4.05 -13.24
CA MET A 9 3.14 4.19 -13.19
C MET A 9 3.80 3.78 -14.52
N ASN A 10 3.16 4.08 -15.66
CA ASN A 10 3.67 3.68 -16.98
C ASN A 10 5.05 4.30 -17.29
N SER A 11 5.33 5.52 -16.82
CA SER A 11 6.69 6.08 -16.94
C SER A 11 7.69 5.32 -16.08
N GLY A 12 7.28 4.92 -14.88
CA GLY A 12 8.07 4.08 -13.99
C GLY A 12 8.41 2.73 -14.62
N ALA A 13 7.40 2.07 -15.21
CA ALA A 13 7.55 0.83 -15.96
C ALA A 13 8.50 0.98 -17.17
N ALA A 14 8.37 2.08 -17.93
CA ALA A 14 9.26 2.37 -19.05
C ALA A 14 10.73 2.53 -18.62
N ILE A 15 10.98 3.16 -17.46
CA ILE A 15 12.33 3.27 -16.88
C ILE A 15 12.89 1.88 -16.54
N HIS A 16 12.09 1.01 -15.93
CA HIS A 16 12.53 -0.36 -15.64
C HIS A 16 12.83 -1.17 -16.91
N LEU A 17 12.00 -1.07 -17.95
CA LEU A 17 12.26 -1.71 -19.24
C LEU A 17 13.57 -1.21 -19.86
N ALA A 18 13.81 0.10 -19.84
CA ALA A 18 15.05 0.68 -20.35
C ALA A 18 16.29 0.16 -19.58
N ASN A 19 16.20 0.05 -18.25
CA ASN A 19 17.28 -0.50 -17.43
C ASN A 19 17.55 -1.98 -17.75
N ILE A 20 16.50 -2.80 -17.89
CA ILE A 20 16.64 -4.22 -18.23
C ILE A 20 17.26 -4.39 -19.62
N LEU A 21 16.81 -3.62 -20.60
CA LEU A 21 17.41 -3.62 -21.94
C LEU A 21 18.91 -3.25 -21.87
N TYR A 22 19.24 -2.16 -21.18
CA TYR A 22 20.62 -1.72 -21.02
C TYR A 22 21.51 -2.82 -20.39
N PHE A 23 21.09 -3.41 -19.27
CA PHE A 23 21.89 -4.46 -18.61
C PHE A 23 21.90 -5.79 -19.34
N SER A 24 20.92 -6.06 -20.22
CA SER A 24 20.95 -7.25 -21.09
C SER A 24 22.12 -7.20 -22.09
N GLU A 25 22.51 -6.01 -22.53
CA GLU A 25 23.65 -5.79 -23.42
C GLU A 25 24.96 -5.55 -22.65
N HIS A 26 24.87 -5.14 -21.38
CA HIS A 26 25.99 -4.75 -20.54
C HIS A 26 26.12 -5.62 -19.29
N MET A 27 25.93 -6.94 -19.42
CA MET A 27 25.93 -7.88 -18.29
C MET A 27 27.19 -7.81 -17.42
N HIS A 28 28.35 -7.45 -18.01
CA HIS A 28 29.62 -7.31 -17.30
C HIS A 28 29.64 -6.18 -16.25
N LEU A 29 28.72 -5.20 -16.35
CA LEU A 29 28.55 -4.13 -15.37
C LEU A 29 27.72 -4.57 -14.15
N LEU A 30 27.00 -5.69 -14.26
CA LEU A 30 26.08 -6.16 -13.25
C LEU A 30 26.73 -7.23 -12.36
N LYS A 31 26.68 -7.01 -11.04
CA LYS A 31 27.05 -8.03 -10.05
C LYS A 31 25.78 -8.67 -9.47
N GLY A 32 25.22 -9.64 -10.19
CA GLY A 32 24.03 -10.38 -9.76
C GLY A 32 23.02 -10.60 -10.87
N ASN A 33 21.77 -10.86 -10.49
CA ASN A 33 20.65 -11.04 -11.41
C ASN A 33 19.64 -9.91 -11.23
N LEU A 34 18.98 -9.53 -12.33
CA LEU A 34 17.81 -8.65 -12.30
C LEU A 34 16.55 -9.49 -12.54
N LEU A 35 15.53 -9.26 -11.74
CA LEU A 35 14.20 -9.81 -11.92
C LEU A 35 13.24 -8.63 -12.13
N LEU A 36 12.43 -8.71 -13.18
CA LEU A 36 11.41 -7.72 -13.51
C LEU A 36 10.03 -8.33 -13.30
N LEU A 37 9.17 -7.63 -12.57
CA LEU A 37 7.77 -7.99 -12.37
C LEU A 37 6.89 -6.83 -12.84
N PHE A 38 5.88 -7.14 -13.65
CA PHE A 38 4.77 -6.25 -13.94
C PHE A 38 3.49 -6.88 -13.40
N ILE A 39 2.72 -6.06 -12.69
CA ILE A 39 1.37 -6.38 -12.21
C ILE A 39 0.42 -5.30 -12.74
N GLY A 40 -0.81 -5.67 -13.05
CA GLY A 40 -1.89 -4.78 -13.48
C GLY A 40 -2.96 -4.52 -12.43
N ASP A 41 -2.99 -5.29 -11.33
CA ASP A 41 -4.01 -5.18 -10.26
C ASP A 41 -3.48 -4.47 -8.98
N GLU A 42 -2.52 -3.56 -9.12
CA GLU A 42 -2.03 -2.77 -7.97
C GLU A 42 -3.14 -1.83 -7.45
N GLU A 43 -3.78 -1.08 -8.34
CA GLU A 43 -4.88 -0.15 -8.02
C GLU A 43 -6.18 -0.85 -7.57
N GLY A 44 -6.20 -2.18 -7.60
CA GLY A 44 -7.32 -3.02 -7.19
C GLY A 44 -7.10 -3.67 -5.84
N GLU A 45 -7.38 -4.97 -5.76
CA GLU A 45 -7.31 -5.75 -4.53
C GLU A 45 -5.94 -6.43 -4.32
N HIS A 46 -4.95 -6.08 -5.15
CA HIS A 46 -3.57 -6.55 -5.05
C HIS A 46 -3.43 -8.09 -5.15
N HIS A 47 -4.35 -8.77 -5.83
CA HIS A 47 -4.33 -10.24 -5.90
C HIS A 47 -3.09 -10.75 -6.65
N GLU A 48 -2.63 -10.00 -7.64
CA GLU A 48 -1.48 -10.38 -8.46
C GLU A 48 -0.17 -10.37 -7.69
N ILE A 49 0.11 -9.34 -6.88
CA ILE A 49 1.35 -9.30 -6.09
C ILE A 49 1.34 -10.38 -5.01
N ILE A 50 0.19 -10.61 -4.36
CA ILE A 50 0.02 -11.66 -3.35
C ILE A 50 0.25 -13.04 -3.96
N SER A 51 -0.37 -13.32 -5.11
CA SER A 51 -0.19 -14.61 -5.80
C SER A 51 1.24 -14.79 -6.34
N THR A 52 1.92 -13.73 -6.74
CA THR A 52 3.31 -13.79 -7.21
C THR A 52 4.30 -14.24 -6.12
N LEU A 53 3.96 -14.11 -4.84
CA LEU A 53 4.83 -14.54 -3.74
C LEU A 53 5.17 -16.04 -3.82
N SER A 54 4.23 -16.89 -4.25
CA SER A 54 4.52 -18.32 -4.41
C SER A 54 5.52 -18.58 -5.54
N GLU A 55 5.47 -17.79 -6.62
CA GLU A 55 6.44 -17.88 -7.71
C GLU A 55 7.82 -17.39 -7.28
N PHE A 56 7.90 -16.33 -6.47
CA PHE A 56 9.17 -15.87 -5.91
C PHE A 56 9.80 -16.91 -4.99
N GLU A 57 9.03 -17.59 -4.15
CA GLU A 57 9.54 -18.69 -3.31
C GLU A 57 9.98 -19.90 -4.15
N ARG A 58 9.21 -20.26 -5.18
CA ARG A 58 9.59 -21.32 -6.12
C ARG A 58 10.92 -21.00 -6.83
N LEU A 59 11.04 -19.81 -7.40
CA LEU A 59 12.27 -19.35 -8.07
C LEU A 59 13.47 -19.30 -7.11
N LYS A 60 13.24 -18.85 -5.87
CA LYS A 60 14.27 -18.82 -4.83
C LYS A 60 14.84 -20.21 -4.56
N GLN A 61 14.00 -21.23 -4.47
CA GLN A 61 14.42 -22.61 -4.24
C GLN A 61 15.09 -23.23 -5.47
N GLU A 62 14.45 -23.14 -6.64
CA GLU A 62 14.94 -23.77 -7.88
C GLU A 62 16.26 -23.17 -8.38
N LYS A 63 16.38 -21.85 -8.27
CA LYS A 63 17.54 -21.09 -8.78
C LYS A 63 18.51 -20.68 -7.67
N GLN A 64 18.24 -21.10 -6.42
CA GLN A 64 19.04 -20.76 -5.23
C GLN A 64 19.26 -19.24 -5.08
N LEU A 65 18.23 -18.45 -5.37
CA LEU A 65 18.33 -16.98 -5.37
C LEU A 65 18.37 -16.42 -3.94
N GLN A 66 19.02 -15.28 -3.81
CA GLN A 66 19.01 -14.46 -2.60
C GLN A 66 18.51 -13.07 -3.00
N TYR A 67 17.23 -12.79 -2.78
CA TYR A 67 16.64 -11.48 -3.05
C TYR A 67 17.22 -10.44 -2.07
N ARG A 68 17.85 -9.39 -2.60
CA ARG A 68 18.57 -8.37 -1.78
C ARG A 68 17.86 -7.02 -1.74
N LEU A 69 17.22 -6.64 -2.83
CA LEU A 69 16.60 -5.33 -3.01
C LEU A 69 15.44 -5.46 -3.98
N ALA A 70 14.32 -4.82 -3.64
CA ALA A 70 13.22 -4.54 -4.55
C ALA A 70 13.20 -3.03 -4.79
N ILE A 71 13.04 -2.61 -6.04
CA ILE A 71 12.89 -1.22 -6.42
C ILE A 71 11.52 -1.10 -7.07
N ASN A 72 10.63 -0.37 -6.42
CA ASN A 72 9.38 0.09 -7.02
C ASN A 72 9.60 1.54 -7.51
N ASN A 73 9.15 1.84 -8.72
CA ASN A 73 9.31 3.17 -9.33
C ASN A 73 7.96 3.86 -9.49
N ASP A 74 7.20 3.79 -8.41
CA ASP A 74 5.89 4.42 -8.26
C ASP A 74 5.99 5.94 -8.28
N PHE A 75 4.85 6.61 -8.41
CA PHE A 75 4.77 8.05 -8.40
C PHE A 75 5.17 8.62 -7.02
N ILE A 76 6.14 9.55 -7.02
CA ILE A 76 6.58 10.28 -5.83
C ILE A 76 6.27 11.76 -6.01
N THR A 77 5.59 12.34 -5.02
CA THR A 77 5.22 13.77 -5.01
C THR A 77 6.11 14.57 -4.05
N LEU A 78 6.14 15.89 -4.30
CA LEU A 78 6.57 16.90 -3.35
C LEU A 78 5.68 16.87 -2.10
N LEU A 79 6.26 17.16 -0.94
CA LEU A 79 5.51 17.17 0.33
C LEU A 79 4.75 18.48 0.57
N TYR A 80 5.21 19.58 -0.02
CA TYR A 80 4.61 20.91 0.11
C TYR A 80 4.98 21.80 -1.09
N ASP A 81 4.27 22.91 -1.25
CA ASP A 81 4.52 23.86 -2.34
C ASP A 81 5.93 24.45 -2.25
N GLY A 82 6.65 24.40 -3.37
CA GLY A 82 8.03 24.88 -3.45
C GLY A 82 9.08 23.92 -2.88
N ASP A 83 8.69 22.70 -2.49
CA ASP A 83 9.64 21.67 -2.11
C ASP A 83 10.54 21.29 -3.30
N THR A 84 11.85 21.31 -3.08
CA THR A 84 12.86 20.98 -4.09
C THR A 84 13.54 19.65 -3.80
N GLN A 85 13.15 18.95 -2.74
CA GLN A 85 13.76 17.70 -2.33
C GLN A 85 13.25 16.52 -3.14
N ARG A 86 14.06 15.47 -3.20
CA ARG A 86 13.68 14.18 -3.78
C ARG A 86 13.59 13.16 -2.66
N TYR A 87 12.49 12.43 -2.65
CA TYR A 87 12.19 11.44 -1.63
C TYR A 87 12.40 10.04 -2.17
N ILE A 88 12.82 9.13 -1.29
CA ILE A 88 12.85 7.69 -1.52
C ILE A 88 12.08 7.09 -0.35
N TYR A 89 10.98 6.40 -0.66
CA TYR A 89 10.22 5.68 0.34
C TYR A 89 10.81 4.27 0.50
N THR A 90 11.19 3.93 1.73
CA THR A 90 11.78 2.63 2.06
C THR A 90 10.79 1.69 2.74
N ASP A 91 9.59 2.18 3.07
CA ASP A 91 8.53 1.43 3.73
C ASP A 91 7.16 2.08 3.44
N THR A 92 6.09 1.39 3.81
CA THR A 92 4.71 1.85 3.67
C THR A 92 3.98 1.85 5.01
N ALA A 93 3.02 2.76 5.17
CA ALA A 93 2.14 2.75 6.33
C ALA A 93 1.00 1.75 6.11
N SER A 94 0.81 0.82 7.05
CA SER A 94 -0.34 -0.07 7.01
C SER A 94 -1.64 0.68 7.29
N LYS A 95 -2.72 0.27 6.63
CA LYS A 95 -4.06 0.87 6.78
C LYS A 95 -5.03 -0.17 7.32
N LEU A 96 -5.69 0.15 8.43
CA LEU A 96 -6.79 -0.63 8.98
C LEU A 96 -8.07 0.20 8.89
N LEU A 97 -9.13 -0.38 8.33
CA LEU A 97 -10.45 0.23 8.17
C LEU A 97 -11.48 -0.53 9.04
N PRO A 98 -11.60 -0.19 10.34
CA PRO A 98 -12.59 -0.84 11.20
C PRO A 98 -14.02 -0.42 10.79
N CYS A 99 -14.92 -1.39 10.69
CA CYS A 99 -16.34 -1.17 10.42
C CYS A 99 -17.18 -1.60 11.65
N PHE A 100 -18.14 -0.77 12.04
CA PHE A 100 -19.03 -1.02 13.18
C PHE A 100 -20.48 -1.02 12.71
N TYR A 101 -21.20 -2.11 13.00
CA TYR A 101 -22.65 -2.17 12.86
C TYR A 101 -23.28 -2.12 14.26
N ILE A 102 -24.13 -1.11 14.51
CA ILE A 102 -24.72 -0.85 15.82
C ILE A 102 -26.24 -0.96 15.70
N TYR A 103 -26.80 -2.00 16.28
CA TYR A 103 -28.24 -2.24 16.30
C TYR A 103 -28.83 -1.80 17.64
N GLY A 104 -29.88 -0.98 17.59
CA GLY A 104 -30.60 -0.49 18.75
C GLY A 104 -31.84 -1.31 19.08
N ARG A 105 -32.68 -0.77 19.98
CA ARG A 105 -34.01 -1.28 20.26
C ARG A 105 -35.01 -0.15 20.06
N GLU A 106 -35.90 -0.32 19.09
CA GLU A 106 -36.93 0.66 18.76
C GLU A 106 -38.03 0.70 19.83
N VAL A 107 -38.48 1.91 20.14
CA VAL A 107 -39.57 2.20 21.06
C VAL A 107 -40.27 3.49 20.64
N HIS A 108 -41.48 3.71 21.17
CA HIS A 108 -42.18 4.99 21.02
C HIS A 108 -41.37 6.12 21.67
N VAL A 109 -41.38 7.32 21.07
CA VAL A 109 -40.58 8.48 21.54
C VAL A 109 -40.92 8.92 22.98
N GLY A 110 -42.11 8.58 23.47
CA GLY A 110 -42.53 8.81 24.86
C GLY A 110 -42.07 7.75 25.87
N ASP A 111 -41.50 6.63 25.43
CA ASP A 111 -40.99 5.55 26.30
C ASP A 111 -39.48 5.32 26.07
N THR A 112 -38.69 6.37 26.29
CA THR A 112 -37.26 6.38 25.99
C THR A 112 -36.43 5.42 26.85
N LEU A 113 -36.96 4.97 28.00
CA LEU A 113 -36.25 4.07 28.92
C LEU A 113 -36.27 2.60 28.47
N SER A 114 -37.26 2.22 27.66
CA SER A 114 -37.39 0.86 27.14
C SER A 114 -36.56 0.60 25.87
N GLY A 115 -36.00 1.66 25.27
CA GLY A 115 -35.25 1.62 24.02
C GLY A 115 -33.74 1.64 24.19
N ILE A 116 -33.03 1.36 23.10
CA ILE A 116 -31.59 1.52 23.01
C ILE A 116 -31.31 2.39 21.80
N ASN A 117 -30.78 3.59 22.04
CA ASN A 117 -30.44 4.53 20.98
C ASN A 117 -29.06 4.18 20.37
N PRO A 118 -28.99 3.65 19.13
CA PRO A 118 -27.73 3.29 18.51
C PRO A 118 -26.82 4.50 18.28
N ASN A 119 -27.37 5.70 18.12
CA ASN A 119 -26.58 6.92 17.95
C ASN A 119 -25.79 7.27 19.21
N PHE A 120 -26.36 7.00 20.40
CA PHE A 120 -25.65 7.25 21.66
C PHE A 120 -24.42 6.33 21.76
N ILE A 121 -24.58 5.04 21.44
CA ILE A 121 -23.47 4.06 21.43
C ILE A 121 -22.42 4.47 20.39
N ALA A 122 -22.84 4.84 19.18
CA ALA A 122 -21.94 5.31 18.12
C ALA A 122 -21.13 6.54 18.56
N ALA A 123 -21.77 7.49 19.25
CA ALA A 123 -21.10 8.67 19.80
C ALA A 123 -20.05 8.29 20.85
N GLN A 124 -20.33 7.31 21.72
CA GLN A 124 -19.37 6.84 22.72
C GLN A 124 -18.18 6.11 22.08
N ILE A 125 -18.39 5.29 21.06
CA ILE A 125 -17.30 4.65 20.30
C ILE A 125 -16.43 5.71 19.64
N LYS A 126 -17.04 6.67 18.95
CA LYS A 126 -16.33 7.77 18.30
C LYS A 126 -15.51 8.58 19.30
N ASN A 127 -16.09 8.93 20.45
CA ASN A 127 -15.40 9.68 21.50
C ASN A 127 -14.17 8.96 22.04
N ARG A 128 -14.21 7.61 22.12
CA ARG A 128 -13.07 6.81 22.57
C ARG A 128 -11.98 6.61 21.51
N LEU A 129 -12.33 6.65 20.23
CA LEU A 129 -11.40 6.45 19.13
C LEU A 129 -10.79 7.77 18.62
N HIS A 130 -11.57 8.85 18.66
CA HIS A 130 -11.19 10.14 18.09
C HIS A 130 -9.89 10.65 18.73
N ASN A 131 -8.83 10.75 17.92
CA ASN A 131 -7.50 11.21 18.32
C ASN A 131 -6.92 10.48 19.55
N ASN A 132 -7.39 9.26 19.82
CA ASN A 132 -6.84 8.44 20.88
C ASN A 132 -5.58 7.72 20.36
N TYR A 133 -4.50 8.47 20.28
CA TYR A 133 -3.18 7.92 19.99
C TYR A 133 -2.74 7.08 21.18
N ILE A 134 -2.81 5.75 21.04
CA ILE A 134 -2.12 4.86 21.96
C ILE A 134 -0.63 5.13 21.77
N HIS A 135 0.00 5.72 22.79
CA HIS A 135 1.44 5.90 22.84
C HIS A 135 2.08 4.51 22.95
N TYR A 136 2.24 3.82 21.82
CA TYR A 136 3.16 2.69 21.78
C TYR A 136 4.54 3.28 21.99
N HIS A 137 5.12 2.98 23.16
CA HIS A 137 6.55 3.06 23.35
C HIS A 137 7.20 2.10 22.35
N MET A 138 7.45 2.57 21.13
CA MET A 138 8.41 1.95 20.23
C MET A 138 9.77 2.17 20.89
N LYS A 139 10.27 1.11 21.54
CA LYS A 139 11.68 0.97 21.89
C LYS A 139 12.48 0.63 20.64
#